data_AF-A0A5J5CP56-F1
#
_entry.id   AF-A0A5J5CP56-F1
#
_cell.length_a   1.000
_cell.length_b   1.000
_cell.length_c   1.000
_cell.angle_alpha   90.00
_cell.angle_beta   90.00
_cell.angle_gamma   90.00
#
_symmetry.space_group_name_H-M   'P 1'
#
loop_
_entity.id
_entity.type
_entity.pdbx_description
1 polymer ?
#
loop_
_entity_poly.entity_id
_entity_poly.type
_entity_poly.pdbx_seq_one_letter_code
_entity_poly.pdbx_strand_id
1 'polypeptide(L)'
;MRCTILLFVSLFCGLILAQDGGNPPETEITSETQSCFPHKCDLLKEFGALREKLGVMETRLKDSENQILELKKKGIFAAPVPGLYYFTFYYHAGGSHPVSLVLIKNSQSVVTAYDHQTLSDGADNGGNAVFMQLQQGDQDNATGATETEETGETKSSCPDMHDLLIEFGAMREKLTSVETRLKESENQILEQRNKGIFNAPVAGVYYFTIFYTAGGNREGKLFLYKNNDLVVMTSDHITQYDGADNGGNAVFLQLQQRDQVYVRMAANSHVWGNDYYTTFSGFLVTQ
;
A
#
# COMPACT_ATOMS: atom_id res chain seq x y z
N MET A 1 -8.18 22.25 22.77
CA MET A 1 -7.49 21.43 23.82
C MET A 1 -6.19 20.93 23.23
N ARG A 2 -5.07 20.99 23.97
CA ARG A 2 -3.73 20.59 23.50
C ARG A 2 -3.59 19.07 23.58
N CYS A 3 -3.41 18.40 22.45
CA CYS A 3 -3.18 16.97 22.39
C CYS A 3 -1.71 16.68 22.76
N THR A 4 -1.50 15.92 23.82
CA THR A 4 -0.17 15.55 24.33
C THR A 4 0.01 14.06 24.05
N ILE A 5 0.94 13.71 23.16
CA ILE A 5 1.29 12.32 22.87
C ILE A 5 2.49 11.95 23.74
N LEU A 6 2.25 11.10 24.75
CA LEU A 6 3.28 10.50 25.59
C LEU A 6 3.75 9.19 24.93
N LEU A 7 4.97 9.19 24.41
CA LEU A 7 5.68 7.97 24.03
C LEU A 7 6.76 7.69 25.08
N PHE A 8 6.49 6.72 25.96
CA PHE A 8 7.49 6.14 26.85
C PHE A 8 8.25 5.06 26.09
N VAL A 9 9.55 5.26 25.87
CA VAL A 9 10.49 4.16 25.56
C VAL A 9 11.59 4.22 26.60
N SER A 10 11.50 3.32 27.59
CA SER A 10 12.53 3.11 28.59
C SER A 10 13.57 2.12 28.05
N LEU A 11 14.83 2.54 27.96
CA LEU A 11 15.96 1.61 27.85
C LEU A 11 17.03 2.03 28.85
N PHE A 12 17.27 1.20 29.86
CA PHE A 12 18.27 1.40 30.90
C PHE A 12 19.61 0.73 30.55
N CYS A 13 20.68 1.43 30.93
CA CYS A 13 22.03 1.00 31.35
C CYS A 13 22.98 0.35 30.30
N GLY A 14 24.28 0.64 30.30
CA GLY A 14 25.11 1.17 31.40
C GLY A 14 26.31 2.04 30.97
N LEU A 15 26.72 2.89 31.91
CA LEU A 15 27.97 3.65 31.93
C LEU A 15 29.08 2.77 32.56
N ILE A 16 30.30 2.81 32.01
CA ILE A 16 31.52 2.47 32.75
C ILE A 16 32.33 3.75 32.92
N LEU A 17 32.56 4.12 34.18
CA LEU A 17 33.50 5.16 34.60
C LEU A 17 34.90 4.54 34.66
N ALA A 18 35.89 5.17 34.03
CA ALA A 18 37.30 4.92 34.30
C ALA A 18 37.89 6.13 35.02
N GLN A 19 38.45 5.89 36.20
CA GLN A 19 39.06 6.88 37.09
C GLN A 19 40.49 7.23 36.66
N ASP A 20 40.79 8.51 36.79
CA ASP A 20 42.12 9.14 36.72
C ASP A 20 42.90 8.89 38.03
N GLY A 21 44.23 8.77 37.94
CA GLY A 21 45.09 8.68 39.12
C GLY A 21 46.55 8.30 38.88
N GLY A 22 47.44 9.30 38.88
CA GLY A 22 48.71 9.24 39.63
C GLY A 22 50.02 8.93 38.88
N ASN A 23 50.84 9.96 38.67
CA ASN A 23 52.32 9.94 38.53
C ASN A 23 53.01 9.94 39.93
N PRO A 24 54.37 9.92 40.16
CA PRO A 24 55.60 9.83 39.30
C PRO A 24 56.68 8.88 39.96
N PRO A 25 58.05 9.08 39.95
CA PRO A 25 59.02 9.75 39.03
C PRO A 25 60.24 8.85 38.63
N GLU A 26 61.03 9.26 37.62
CA GLU A 26 62.48 9.61 37.76
C GLU A 26 63.19 9.81 36.40
N THR A 27 64.18 10.69 36.47
CA THR A 27 65.04 11.34 35.45
C THR A 27 66.05 10.44 34.76
N GLU A 28 66.33 10.70 33.47
CA GLU A 28 67.71 10.79 32.96
C GLU A 28 67.81 11.52 31.60
N ILE A 29 68.89 12.28 31.45
CA ILE A 29 69.26 13.10 30.29
C ILE A 29 70.09 12.24 29.34
N THR A 30 69.88 12.30 28.02
CA THR A 30 70.98 12.22 27.02
C THR A 30 70.55 12.66 25.63
N SER A 31 71.57 13.08 24.90
CA SER A 31 71.67 13.85 23.66
C SER A 31 71.24 13.16 22.36
N GLU A 32 70.90 14.00 21.38
CA GLU A 32 71.11 13.86 19.92
C GLU A 32 70.67 12.57 19.22
N THR A 33 69.70 12.68 18.30
CA THR A 33 69.98 12.45 16.87
C THR A 33 68.84 12.93 15.97
N GLN A 34 69.21 13.69 14.95
CA GLN A 34 68.42 13.97 13.77
C GLN A 34 68.14 12.65 13.02
N SER A 35 66.88 12.24 12.96
CA SER A 35 66.42 11.17 12.06
C SER A 35 65.19 11.66 11.31
N CYS A 36 65.38 11.97 10.03
CA CYS A 36 64.28 12.13 9.09
C CYS A 36 63.53 10.80 8.98
N PHE A 37 62.35 10.72 9.60
CA PHE A 37 61.42 9.61 9.39
C PHE A 37 60.29 10.07 8.44
N PRO A 38 60.45 9.94 7.11
CA PRO A 38 59.40 10.32 6.14
C PRO A 38 58.08 9.61 6.45
N HIS A 39 58.13 8.35 6.88
CA HIS A 39 56.96 7.55 7.25
C HIS A 39 56.13 8.12 8.42
N LYS A 40 56.75 8.82 9.38
CA LYS A 40 56.00 9.37 10.54
C LYS A 40 55.22 10.61 10.14
N CYS A 41 55.79 11.43 9.25
CA CYS A 41 55.10 12.58 8.67
C CYS A 41 53.94 12.14 7.76
N ASP A 42 54.13 11.07 6.99
CA ASP A 42 53.06 10.49 6.16
C ASP A 42 51.95 9.89 7.01
N LEU A 43 52.30 9.17 8.09
CA LEU A 43 51.35 8.64 9.07
C LEU A 43 50.54 9.76 9.76
N LEU A 44 51.21 10.86 10.15
CA LEU A 44 50.53 12.02 10.77
C LEU A 44 49.58 12.72 9.80
N LYS A 45 49.94 12.79 8.51
CA LYS A 45 49.04 13.29 7.45
C LYS A 45 47.83 12.37 7.27
N GLU A 46 48.03 11.06 7.26
CA GLU A 46 46.93 10.08 7.17
C GLU A 46 46.00 10.14 8.38
N PHE A 47 46.54 10.26 9.60
CA PHE A 47 45.74 10.45 10.81
C PHE A 47 44.95 11.76 10.77
N GLY A 48 45.54 12.85 10.26
CA GLY A 48 44.85 14.11 10.02
C GLY A 48 43.67 13.95 9.06
N ALA A 49 43.91 13.32 7.91
CA ALA A 49 42.88 13.05 6.91
C ALA A 49 41.77 12.11 7.43
N LEU A 50 42.12 11.12 8.25
CA LEU A 50 41.16 10.23 8.89
C LEU A 50 40.29 10.97 9.90
N ARG A 51 40.87 11.89 10.68
CA ARG A 51 40.14 12.72 11.64
C ARG A 51 39.15 13.65 10.94
N GLU A 52 39.56 14.26 9.84
CA GLU A 52 38.67 15.09 9.02
C GLU A 52 37.54 14.25 8.40
N LYS A 53 37.87 13.08 7.83
CA LYS A 53 36.85 12.15 7.31
C LYS A 53 35.88 11.70 8.38
N LEU A 54 36.35 11.44 9.60
CA LEU A 54 35.52 11.07 10.74
C LEU A 54 34.54 12.21 11.09
N GLY A 55 35.02 13.45 11.16
CA GLY A 55 34.16 14.61 11.40
C GLY A 55 33.10 14.82 10.32
N VAL A 56 33.45 14.62 9.05
CA VAL A 56 32.48 14.65 7.93
C VAL A 56 31.43 13.55 8.08
N MET A 57 31.85 12.35 8.47
CA MET A 57 30.94 11.21 8.62
C MET A 57 29.99 11.38 9.81
N GLU A 58 30.48 11.88 10.95
CA GLU A 58 29.66 12.25 12.10
C GLU A 58 28.62 13.33 11.73
N THR A 59 29.02 14.32 10.94
CA THR A 59 28.11 15.37 10.46
C THR A 59 27.02 14.80 9.55
N ARG A 60 27.38 13.94 8.58
CA ARG A 60 26.41 13.28 7.69
C ARG A 60 25.47 12.34 8.43
N LEU A 61 25.95 11.67 9.47
CA LEU A 61 25.12 10.82 10.33
C LEU A 61 24.08 11.67 11.06
N LYS A 62 24.50 12.77 11.69
CA LYS A 62 23.59 13.69 12.39
C LYS A 62 22.54 14.29 11.47
N ASP A 63 22.93 14.66 10.25
CA ASP A 63 21.99 15.15 9.23
C ASP A 63 20.96 14.08 8.82
N SER A 64 21.42 12.84 8.61
CA SER A 64 20.53 11.71 8.30
C SER A 64 19.57 11.39 9.45
N GLU A 65 20.04 11.42 10.69
CA GLU A 65 19.20 11.25 11.89
C GLU A 65 18.11 12.33 11.98
N ASN A 66 18.45 13.58 11.69
CA ASN A 66 17.50 14.69 11.65
C ASN A 66 16.47 14.53 10.52
N GLN A 67 16.91 14.12 9.32
CA GLN A 67 16.00 13.85 8.21
C GLN A 67 15.01 12.72 8.54
N ILE A 68 15.49 11.64 9.18
CA ILE A 68 14.63 10.54 9.65
C ILE A 68 13.61 11.04 10.69
N LEU A 69 14.04 11.89 11.63
CA LEU A 69 13.14 12.47 12.64
C LEU A 69 12.03 13.32 12.00
N GLU A 70 12.37 14.13 11.00
CA GLU A 70 11.40 14.94 10.25
C GLU A 70 10.45 14.08 9.41
N LEU A 71 10.93 13.00 8.78
CA LEU A 71 10.07 12.03 8.09
C LEU A 71 9.09 11.35 9.05
N LYS A 72 9.55 10.98 10.25
CA LYS A 72 8.69 10.41 11.30
C LYS A 72 7.60 11.38 11.74
N LYS A 73 7.89 12.68 11.85
CA LYS A 73 6.89 13.71 12.19
C LYS A 73 5.85 13.92 11.09
N LYS A 74 6.23 13.71 9.83
CA LYS A 74 5.33 13.88 8.67
C LYS A 74 4.39 12.69 8.42
N GLY A 75 4.52 11.59 9.18
CA GLY A 75 3.68 10.40 9.00
C GLY A 75 3.95 9.64 7.70
N ILE A 76 5.14 9.80 7.10
CA ILE A 76 5.50 9.14 5.85
C ILE A 76 6.00 7.72 6.15
N PHE A 77 5.38 6.73 5.52
CA PHE A 77 5.86 5.36 5.50
C PHE A 77 6.77 5.13 4.30
N ALA A 78 8.01 4.68 4.55
CA ALA A 78 8.93 4.21 3.51
C ALA A 78 9.06 2.68 3.64
N ALA A 79 8.67 1.95 2.59
CA ALA A 79 8.76 0.50 2.59
C ALA A 79 10.24 0.07 2.70
N PRO A 80 10.62 -0.67 3.77
CA PRO A 80 12.01 -1.10 3.92
C PRO A 80 12.38 -2.21 2.93
N VAL A 81 11.39 -2.94 2.42
CA VAL A 81 11.55 -4.01 1.42
C VAL A 81 10.36 -4.00 0.46
N PRO A 82 10.49 -4.56 -0.76
CA PRO A 82 9.34 -4.80 -1.62
C PRO A 82 8.35 -5.76 -0.98
N GLY A 83 7.05 -5.46 -1.07
CA GLY A 83 6.03 -6.33 -0.51
C GLY A 83 4.61 -5.79 -0.63
N LEU A 84 3.65 -6.64 -0.24
CA LEU A 84 2.26 -6.26 -0.05
C LEU A 84 2.08 -5.81 1.40
N TYR A 85 1.71 -4.54 1.57
CA TYR A 85 1.51 -3.93 2.87
C TYR A 85 0.02 -3.67 3.13
N TYR A 86 -0.42 -3.91 4.36
CA TYR A 86 -1.77 -3.58 4.81
C TYR A 86 -1.74 -2.30 5.63
N PHE A 87 -2.47 -1.28 5.18
CA PHE A 87 -2.65 -0.03 5.91
C PHE A 87 -4.08 0.08 6.38
N THR A 88 -4.26 0.45 7.65
CA THR A 88 -5.55 0.80 8.23
C THR A 88 -5.37 2.07 9.05
N PHE A 89 -6.32 2.97 8.98
CA PHE A 89 -6.30 4.22 9.73
C PHE A 89 -7.72 4.59 10.15
N TYR A 90 -7.80 5.29 11.27
CA TYR A 90 -9.05 5.71 11.90
C TYR A 90 -8.90 7.17 12.36
N TYR A 91 -10.00 7.90 12.38
CA TYR A 91 -10.09 9.19 13.05
C TYR A 91 -11.25 9.19 14.05
N HIS A 92 -11.12 10.10 15.00
CA HIS A 92 -12.21 10.58 15.83
C HIS A 92 -12.22 12.10 15.72
N ALA A 93 -13.33 12.69 15.30
CA ALA A 93 -13.46 14.13 15.12
C ALA A 93 -14.80 14.62 15.67
N GLY A 94 -14.89 15.87 16.10
CA GLY A 94 -16.20 16.48 16.33
C GLY A 94 -16.72 17.01 15.01
N GLY A 95 -17.96 16.73 14.60
CA GLY A 95 -18.43 17.06 13.25
C GLY A 95 -18.80 18.53 13.03
N SER A 96 -18.45 19.40 13.98
CA SER A 96 -18.34 20.85 13.78
C SER A 96 -17.43 21.27 12.60
N HIS A 97 -16.60 20.38 12.06
CA HIS A 97 -15.73 20.62 10.89
C HIS A 97 -15.67 19.37 9.99
N PRO A 98 -15.52 19.54 8.66
CA PRO A 98 -15.38 18.40 7.77
C PRO A 98 -14.03 17.72 8.03
N VAL A 99 -14.00 16.39 7.99
CA VAL A 99 -12.79 15.59 8.23
C VAL A 99 -12.48 14.77 7.01
N SER A 100 -11.21 14.76 6.60
CA SER A 100 -10.75 13.93 5.49
C SER A 100 -9.35 13.40 5.81
N LEU A 101 -9.24 12.08 5.91
CA LEU A 101 -7.97 11.38 5.95
C LEU A 101 -7.76 10.66 4.61
N VAL A 102 -6.68 11.01 3.92
CA VAL A 102 -6.32 10.42 2.63
C VAL A 102 -5.01 9.67 2.79
N LEU A 103 -5.00 8.39 2.42
CA LEU A 103 -3.77 7.65 2.24
C LEU A 103 -3.23 7.90 0.84
N ILE A 104 -2.01 8.45 0.77
CA ILE A 104 -1.37 8.86 -0.48
C ILE A 104 -0.19 7.94 -0.77
N LYS A 105 -0.13 7.42 -2.01
CA LYS A 105 1.06 6.75 -2.56
C LYS A 105 1.57 7.57 -3.74
N ASN A 106 2.84 7.95 -3.74
CA ASN A 106 3.48 8.65 -4.86
C ASN A 106 2.68 9.88 -5.34
N SER A 107 2.19 10.70 -4.40
CA SER A 107 1.35 11.88 -4.64
C SER A 107 -0.05 11.59 -5.23
N GLN A 108 -0.49 10.33 -5.31
CA GLN A 108 -1.84 9.94 -5.71
C GLN A 108 -2.62 9.42 -4.50
N SER A 109 -3.87 9.87 -4.36
CA SER A 109 -4.81 9.33 -3.37
C SER A 109 -5.13 7.87 -3.70
N VAL A 110 -5.07 7.00 -2.69
CA VAL A 110 -5.40 5.57 -2.85
C VAL A 110 -6.72 5.24 -2.17
N VAL A 111 -6.90 5.69 -0.93
CA VAL A 111 -8.16 5.52 -0.18
C VAL A 111 -8.40 6.74 0.70
N THR A 112 -9.67 7.04 0.93
CA THR A 112 -10.10 8.19 1.72
C THR A 112 -11.08 7.76 2.79
N ALA A 113 -10.92 8.24 4.01
CA ALA A 113 -11.97 8.25 5.02
C ALA A 113 -12.43 9.69 5.19
N TYR A 114 -13.72 9.95 5.01
CA TYR A 114 -14.26 11.31 5.01
C TYR A 114 -15.53 11.39 5.83
N ASP A 115 -15.67 12.56 6.44
CA ASP A 115 -16.84 13.01 7.18
C ASP A 115 -17.27 14.41 6.75
N HIS A 116 -18.59 14.65 6.74
CA HIS A 116 -19.17 15.92 6.36
C HIS A 116 -19.53 16.76 7.59
N GLN A 117 -19.25 18.07 7.53
CA GLN A 117 -19.65 19.00 8.59
C GLN A 117 -21.16 19.14 8.71
N THR A 118 -21.71 19.08 9.92
CA THR A 118 -23.06 19.60 10.19
C THR A 118 -23.14 20.46 11.47
N LEU A 119 -24.23 21.23 11.59
CA LEU A 119 -24.43 22.16 12.72
C LEU A 119 -24.89 21.46 14.01
N SER A 120 -25.18 20.16 13.98
CA SER A 120 -25.80 19.43 15.09
C SER A 120 -25.38 17.95 15.20
N ASP A 121 -24.28 17.55 14.55
CA ASP A 121 -23.72 16.21 14.75
C ASP A 121 -22.96 16.08 16.09
N GLY A 122 -22.67 14.82 16.41
CA GLY A 122 -21.91 14.43 17.58
C GLY A 122 -20.41 14.41 17.30
N ALA A 123 -19.74 13.43 17.89
CA ALA A 123 -18.35 13.15 17.56
C ALA A 123 -18.33 11.86 16.73
N ASP A 124 -17.70 11.95 15.58
CA ASP A 124 -17.80 10.95 14.53
C ASP A 124 -16.50 10.16 14.43
N ASN A 125 -16.65 8.90 14.04
CA ASN A 125 -15.55 7.97 13.87
C ASN A 125 -15.59 7.44 12.45
N GLY A 126 -14.47 7.57 11.75
CA GLY A 126 -14.31 6.97 10.43
C GLY A 126 -12.98 6.28 10.31
N GLY A 127 -12.86 5.44 9.30
CA GLY A 127 -11.64 4.75 9.00
C GLY A 127 -11.71 4.09 7.63
N ASN A 128 -10.54 3.74 7.10
CA ASN A 128 -10.44 3.01 5.85
C ASN A 128 -9.20 2.10 5.89
N ALA A 129 -9.14 1.15 4.96
CA ALA A 129 -8.02 0.24 4.85
C ALA A 129 -7.78 -0.19 3.42
N VAL A 130 -6.52 -0.52 3.10
CA VAL A 130 -6.12 -0.97 1.77
C VAL A 130 -4.89 -1.85 1.82
N PHE A 131 -4.82 -2.83 0.90
CA PHE A 131 -3.60 -3.52 0.56
C PHE A 131 -2.87 -2.79 -0.57
N MET A 132 -1.57 -2.59 -0.41
CA MET A 132 -0.77 -1.82 -1.35
C MET A 132 0.55 -2.51 -1.62
N GLN A 133 0.83 -2.76 -2.91
CA GLN A 133 2.15 -3.20 -3.34
C GLN A 133 3.11 -2.02 -3.30
N LEU A 134 4.23 -2.17 -2.58
CA LEU A 134 5.30 -1.16 -2.48
C LEU A 134 6.63 -1.78 -2.90
N GLN A 135 7.50 -1.01 -3.55
CA GLN A 135 8.93 -1.32 -3.69
C GLN A 135 9.75 -0.47 -2.72
N GLN A 136 11.00 -0.88 -2.52
CA GLN A 136 11.98 -0.13 -1.75
C GLN A 136 12.26 1.22 -2.44
N GLY A 137 11.87 2.33 -1.81
CA GLY A 137 12.17 3.68 -2.30
C GLY A 137 11.32 4.19 -3.47
N ASP A 138 10.13 3.62 -3.71
CA ASP A 138 9.27 3.98 -4.85
C ASP A 138 8.98 5.49 -5.01
N GLN A 139 9.49 6.06 -6.10
CA GLN A 139 9.02 7.21 -6.89
C GLN A 139 9.53 6.96 -8.33
N ASP A 140 8.69 6.56 -9.32
CA ASP A 140 8.85 7.04 -10.71
C ASP A 140 7.81 6.62 -11.79
N ASN A 141 7.91 7.40 -12.88
CA ASN A 141 7.21 7.53 -14.18
C ASN A 141 7.13 6.31 -15.11
N ALA A 142 6.15 6.33 -16.03
CA ALA A 142 6.05 5.42 -17.18
C ALA A 142 5.73 6.16 -18.50
N THR A 143 6.41 5.77 -19.59
CA THR A 143 6.07 6.12 -20.99
C THR A 143 6.38 4.96 -21.94
N GLY A 144 5.53 4.81 -22.98
CA GLY A 144 5.94 4.28 -24.28
C GLY A 144 5.13 3.10 -24.82
N ALA A 145 4.16 3.40 -25.69
CA ALA A 145 3.48 2.45 -26.57
C ALA A 145 4.11 2.47 -27.97
N THR A 146 3.94 1.39 -28.75
CA THR A 146 3.74 1.46 -30.22
C THR A 146 3.21 0.13 -30.78
N GLU A 147 2.17 0.25 -31.61
CA GLU A 147 1.65 -0.74 -32.55
C GLU A 147 2.39 -0.64 -33.90
N THR A 148 2.35 -1.68 -34.75
CA THR A 148 1.65 -1.63 -36.06
C THR A 148 1.80 -2.93 -36.89
N GLU A 149 0.63 -3.41 -37.34
CA GLU A 149 0.20 -3.98 -38.63
C GLU A 149 1.18 -4.67 -39.62
N GLU A 150 0.69 -5.77 -40.21
CA GLU A 150 1.23 -6.40 -41.43
C GLU A 150 0.17 -6.46 -42.54
N THR A 151 0.63 -6.24 -43.77
CA THR A 151 -0.08 -6.00 -45.03
C THR A 151 -0.57 -7.26 -45.74
N GLY A 152 -1.70 -7.16 -46.45
CA GLY A 152 -2.23 -8.23 -47.31
C GLY A 152 -1.71 -8.22 -48.75
N GLU A 153 -2.05 -9.26 -49.52
CA GLU A 153 -2.12 -9.23 -50.98
C GLU A 153 -3.00 -10.36 -51.55
N THR A 154 -3.58 -10.13 -52.73
CA THR A 154 -4.64 -10.90 -53.40
C THR A 154 -4.26 -11.31 -54.83
N LYS A 155 -4.65 -12.51 -55.35
CA LYS A 155 -5.56 -12.74 -56.54
C LYS A 155 -5.40 -14.07 -57.34
N SER A 156 -6.56 -14.49 -57.89
CA SER A 156 -6.85 -15.28 -59.15
C SER A 156 -6.91 -16.83 -59.06
N SER A 157 -7.68 -17.64 -59.85
CA SER A 157 -8.96 -17.58 -60.61
C SER A 157 -9.16 -18.95 -61.34
N CYS A 158 -10.11 -19.84 -60.94
CA CYS A 158 -10.97 -20.74 -61.79
C CYS A 158 -11.70 -21.79 -60.91
N PRO A 159 -13.05 -21.96 -60.96
CA PRO A 159 -13.76 -22.83 -60.01
C PRO A 159 -13.67 -24.31 -60.36
N ASP A 160 -12.52 -24.90 -60.12
CA ASP A 160 -12.23 -26.32 -60.34
C ASP A 160 -11.28 -26.83 -59.25
N MET A 161 -11.76 -27.74 -58.37
CA MET A 161 -11.15 -28.40 -57.20
C MET A 161 -10.27 -27.54 -56.26
N HIS A 162 -9.31 -26.80 -56.80
CA HIS A 162 -8.52 -25.77 -56.14
C HIS A 162 -9.39 -24.68 -55.51
N ASP A 163 -10.39 -24.13 -56.21
CA ASP A 163 -11.32 -23.17 -55.61
C ASP A 163 -12.11 -23.79 -54.45
N LEU A 164 -12.42 -25.09 -54.54
CA LEU A 164 -13.10 -25.83 -53.46
C LEU A 164 -12.18 -26.10 -52.26
N LEU A 165 -10.90 -26.36 -52.51
CA LEU A 165 -9.85 -26.46 -51.49
C LEU A 165 -9.55 -25.11 -50.85
N ILE A 166 -9.61 -24.02 -51.62
CA ILE A 166 -9.51 -22.65 -51.14
C ILE A 166 -10.73 -22.33 -50.27
N GLU A 167 -11.95 -22.66 -50.69
CA GLU A 167 -13.15 -22.50 -49.89
C GLU A 167 -13.09 -23.35 -48.61
N PHE A 168 -12.61 -24.59 -48.68
CA PHE A 168 -12.43 -25.45 -47.50
C PHE A 168 -11.35 -24.90 -46.55
N GLY A 169 -10.26 -24.35 -47.10
CA GLY A 169 -9.25 -23.61 -46.34
C GLY A 169 -9.85 -22.41 -45.62
N ALA A 170 -10.58 -21.56 -46.35
CA ALA A 170 -11.26 -20.39 -45.80
C ALA A 170 -12.34 -20.77 -44.76
N MET A 171 -13.04 -21.90 -44.96
CA MET A 171 -13.99 -22.42 -43.97
C MET A 171 -13.29 -22.90 -42.71
N ARG A 172 -12.14 -23.58 -42.81
CA ARG A 172 -11.36 -23.97 -41.63
C ARG A 172 -10.83 -22.76 -40.87
N GLU A 173 -10.32 -21.74 -41.57
CA GLU A 173 -9.88 -20.50 -40.94
C GLU A 173 -11.03 -19.76 -40.25
N LYS A 174 -12.20 -19.69 -40.90
CA LYS A 174 -13.42 -19.15 -40.29
C LYS A 174 -13.85 -19.95 -39.06
N LEU A 175 -13.77 -21.28 -39.10
CA LEU A 175 -14.09 -22.14 -37.96
C LEU A 175 -13.15 -21.84 -36.78
N THR A 176 -11.83 -21.84 -37.00
CA THR A 176 -10.84 -21.52 -35.97
C THR A 176 -11.05 -20.11 -35.39
N SER A 177 -11.37 -19.13 -36.24
CA SER A 177 -11.70 -17.76 -35.81
C SER A 177 -12.94 -17.71 -34.92
N VAL A 178 -14.00 -18.44 -35.30
CA VAL A 178 -15.25 -18.54 -34.51
C VAL A 178 -15.00 -19.23 -33.16
N GLU A 179 -14.25 -20.33 -33.13
CA GLU A 179 -13.88 -21.03 -31.90
C GLU A 179 -13.08 -20.13 -30.95
N THR A 180 -12.13 -19.36 -31.49
CA THR A 180 -11.33 -18.41 -30.71
C THR A 180 -12.20 -17.32 -30.10
N ARG A 181 -13.07 -16.70 -30.90
CA ARG A 181 -14.01 -15.67 -30.43
C ARG A 181 -15.02 -16.20 -29.42
N LEU A 182 -15.47 -17.45 -29.59
CA LEU A 182 -16.34 -18.11 -28.62
C LEU A 182 -15.65 -18.25 -27.26
N LYS A 183 -14.42 -18.78 -27.25
CA LYS A 183 -13.64 -18.94 -26.02
C LYS A 183 -13.34 -17.59 -25.36
N GLU A 184 -13.07 -16.56 -26.13
CA GLU A 184 -12.88 -15.21 -25.61
C GLU A 184 -14.18 -14.64 -25.02
N SER A 185 -15.31 -14.84 -25.69
CA SER A 185 -16.62 -14.42 -25.18
C SER A 185 -17.02 -15.16 -23.90
N GLU A 186 -16.76 -16.47 -23.81
CA GLU A 186 -16.98 -17.27 -22.60
C GLU A 186 -16.15 -16.76 -21.42
N ASN A 187 -14.87 -16.44 -21.66
CA ASN A 187 -14.00 -15.84 -20.64
C ASN A 187 -14.51 -14.47 -20.20
N GLN A 188 -14.93 -13.61 -21.14
CA GLN A 188 -15.50 -12.30 -20.81
C GLN A 188 -16.79 -12.43 -19.98
N ILE A 189 -17.66 -13.39 -20.30
CA ILE A 189 -18.88 -13.67 -19.52
C ILE A 189 -18.52 -14.12 -18.10
N LEU A 190 -17.52 -15.00 -17.95
CA LEU A 190 -17.07 -15.48 -16.64
C LEU A 190 -16.49 -14.35 -15.79
N GLU A 191 -15.66 -13.49 -16.39
CA GLU A 191 -15.12 -12.29 -15.74
C GLU A 191 -16.23 -11.34 -15.27
N GLN A 192 -17.20 -11.05 -16.14
CA GLN A 192 -18.33 -10.17 -15.78
C GLN A 192 -19.19 -10.78 -14.66
N ARG A 193 -19.40 -12.10 -14.67
CA ARG A 193 -20.16 -12.81 -13.64
C ARG A 193 -19.47 -12.84 -12.27
N ASN A 194 -18.14 -12.80 -12.25
CA ASN A 194 -17.34 -12.85 -11.02
C ASN A 194 -16.97 -11.46 -10.47
N LYS A 195 -17.33 -10.37 -11.15
CA LYS A 195 -17.07 -9.02 -10.63
C LYS A 195 -17.70 -8.83 -9.25
N GLY A 196 -16.87 -8.40 -8.30
CA GLY A 196 -17.27 -8.18 -6.90
C GLY A 196 -17.38 -9.44 -6.04
N ILE A 197 -16.98 -10.61 -6.56
CA ILE A 197 -16.96 -11.88 -5.81
C ILE A 197 -15.52 -12.37 -5.68
N PHE A 198 -15.02 -12.45 -4.46
CA PHE A 198 -13.78 -13.14 -4.14
C PHE A 198 -14.01 -14.64 -4.12
N ASN A 199 -13.26 -15.41 -4.91
CA ASN A 199 -13.26 -16.87 -4.89
C ASN A 199 -11.95 -17.34 -4.28
N ALA A 200 -11.99 -18.07 -3.16
CA ALA A 200 -10.79 -18.52 -2.47
C ALA A 200 -9.95 -19.45 -3.37
N PRO A 201 -8.70 -19.08 -3.71
CA PRO A 201 -7.88 -19.91 -4.60
C PRO A 201 -7.39 -21.19 -3.91
N VAL A 202 -7.25 -21.18 -2.59
CA VAL A 202 -6.78 -22.29 -1.75
C VAL A 202 -7.57 -22.35 -0.45
N ALA A 203 -7.50 -23.46 0.26
CA ALA A 203 -8.01 -23.52 1.62
C ALA A 203 -7.09 -22.72 2.56
N GLY A 204 -7.68 -22.08 3.57
CA GLY A 204 -6.92 -21.32 4.56
C GLY A 204 -7.77 -20.35 5.37
N VAL A 205 -7.14 -19.62 6.28
CA VAL A 205 -7.74 -18.52 7.02
C VAL A 205 -7.49 -17.22 6.25
N TYR A 206 -8.55 -16.52 5.90
CA TYR A 206 -8.53 -15.24 5.21
C TYR A 206 -9.02 -14.15 6.15
N TYR A 207 -8.47 -12.94 6.01
CA TYR A 207 -8.96 -11.75 6.69
C TYR A 207 -9.62 -10.82 5.68
N PHE A 208 -10.81 -10.30 6.00
CA PHE A 208 -11.54 -9.34 5.17
C PHE A 208 -11.94 -8.11 5.97
N THR A 209 -11.96 -6.96 5.30
CA THR A 209 -12.52 -5.72 5.80
C THR A 209 -13.48 -5.08 4.81
N ILE A 210 -14.48 -4.42 5.36
CA ILE A 210 -15.40 -3.54 4.64
C ILE A 210 -15.42 -2.18 5.34
N PHE A 211 -15.29 -1.10 4.57
CA PHE A 211 -15.47 0.27 5.04
C PHE A 211 -16.34 1.04 4.05
N TYR A 212 -17.15 1.98 4.52
CA TYR A 212 -17.96 2.86 3.69
C TYR A 212 -18.14 4.23 4.33
N THR A 213 -18.54 5.20 3.51
CA THR A 213 -19.17 6.46 3.91
C THR A 213 -20.53 6.56 3.23
N ALA A 214 -21.56 7.08 3.91
CA ALA A 214 -22.88 7.30 3.37
C ALA A 214 -23.49 8.59 3.93
N GLY A 215 -24.18 9.38 3.11
CA GLY A 215 -24.98 10.51 3.64
C GLY A 215 -26.15 10.05 4.52
N GLY A 216 -26.56 10.81 5.52
CA GLY A 216 -27.56 10.43 6.54
C GLY A 216 -29.02 10.46 6.08
N ASN A 217 -29.29 10.85 4.83
CA ASN A 217 -30.66 10.92 4.29
C ASN A 217 -31.30 9.54 3.99
N ARG A 218 -30.51 8.46 4.08
CA ARG A 218 -30.90 7.06 3.87
C ARG A 218 -29.98 6.17 4.71
N GLU A 219 -30.40 4.94 4.97
CA GLU A 219 -29.58 3.99 5.74
C GLU A 219 -28.30 3.66 4.94
N GLY A 220 -27.14 3.72 5.59
CA GLY A 220 -25.92 3.12 5.06
C GLY A 220 -25.83 1.69 5.55
N LYS A 221 -25.84 0.67 4.67
CA LYS A 221 -25.83 -0.72 5.12
C LYS A 221 -25.20 -1.69 4.14
N LEU A 222 -24.14 -2.36 4.60
CA LEU A 222 -23.42 -3.38 3.85
C LEU A 222 -23.40 -4.71 4.60
N PHE A 223 -23.50 -5.79 3.83
CA PHE A 223 -23.46 -7.18 4.28
C PHE A 223 -22.30 -7.89 3.61
N LEU A 224 -21.48 -8.60 4.39
CA LEU A 224 -20.48 -9.52 3.86
C LEU A 224 -21.01 -10.95 3.96
N TYR A 225 -21.00 -11.63 2.83
CA TYR A 225 -21.47 -13.01 2.70
C TYR A 225 -20.33 -13.97 2.47
N LYS A 226 -20.46 -15.19 3.01
CA LYS A 226 -19.71 -16.38 2.60
C LYS A 226 -20.69 -17.39 2.02
N ASN A 227 -20.54 -17.78 0.75
CA ASN A 227 -21.40 -18.80 0.11
C ASN A 227 -22.92 -18.56 0.28
N ASN A 228 -23.37 -17.30 0.30
CA ASN A 228 -24.73 -16.84 0.61
C ASN A 228 -25.14 -16.81 2.09
N ASP A 229 -24.29 -17.24 3.01
CA ASP A 229 -24.51 -17.04 4.45
C ASP A 229 -24.00 -15.66 4.86
N LEU A 230 -24.84 -14.91 5.59
CA LEU A 230 -24.44 -13.62 6.15
C LEU A 230 -23.41 -13.84 7.27
N VAL A 231 -22.24 -13.21 7.15
CA VAL A 231 -21.14 -13.36 8.10
C VAL A 231 -21.07 -12.17 9.06
N VAL A 232 -20.91 -10.96 8.50
CA VAL A 232 -20.87 -9.70 9.24
C VAL A 232 -21.65 -8.63 8.49
N MET A 233 -22.10 -7.62 9.23
CA MET A 233 -22.75 -6.45 8.67
C MET A 233 -22.16 -5.18 9.26
N THR A 234 -22.33 -4.08 8.55
CA THR A 234 -22.11 -2.73 9.05
C THR A 234 -23.30 -1.88 8.65
N SER A 235 -23.74 -1.00 9.55
CA SER A 235 -24.92 -0.18 9.33
C SER A 235 -24.81 1.13 10.08
N ASP A 236 -25.38 2.15 9.48
CA ASP A 236 -25.63 3.43 10.10
C ASP A 236 -27.07 3.89 9.82
N HIS A 237 -27.66 4.59 10.78
CA HIS A 237 -29.07 4.91 10.80
C HIS A 237 -29.41 6.22 10.10
N ILE A 238 -30.64 6.34 9.61
CA ILE A 238 -31.14 7.59 9.07
C ILE A 238 -31.23 8.62 10.19
N THR A 239 -30.57 9.76 10.02
CA THR A 239 -30.65 10.89 10.93
C THR A 239 -31.04 12.15 10.16
N GLN A 240 -31.89 12.98 10.78
CA GLN A 240 -32.45 14.20 10.15
C GLN A 240 -31.59 15.46 10.39
N TYR A 241 -30.58 15.35 11.26
CA TYR A 241 -29.69 16.45 11.67
C TYR A 241 -28.21 16.10 11.52
N ASP A 242 -27.90 14.88 11.11
CA ASP A 242 -26.57 14.33 11.07
C ASP A 242 -26.25 13.88 9.62
N GLY A 243 -24.97 14.03 9.30
CA GLY A 243 -24.44 14.43 8.01
C GLY A 243 -24.11 13.26 7.11
N ALA A 244 -22.86 12.83 7.10
CA ALA A 244 -22.43 11.70 6.31
C ALA A 244 -21.55 10.79 7.17
N ASP A 245 -22.11 9.65 7.55
CA ASP A 245 -21.47 8.75 8.49
C ASP A 245 -20.62 7.68 7.81
N ASN A 246 -19.66 7.19 8.58
CA ASN A 246 -18.80 6.09 8.20
C ASN A 246 -19.22 4.81 8.91
N GLY A 247 -19.01 3.69 8.24
CA GLY A 247 -19.16 2.38 8.87
C GLY A 247 -18.11 1.42 8.37
N GLY A 248 -17.73 0.46 9.21
CA GLY A 248 -16.81 -0.59 8.82
C GLY A 248 -16.87 -1.81 9.70
N ASN A 249 -16.43 -2.95 9.17
CA ASN A 249 -16.34 -4.20 9.92
C ASN A 249 -15.22 -5.09 9.35
N ALA A 250 -14.76 -6.06 10.13
CA ALA A 250 -13.67 -6.95 9.78
C ALA A 250 -13.94 -8.38 10.29
N VAL A 251 -13.43 -9.38 9.56
CA VAL A 251 -13.64 -10.78 9.94
C VAL A 251 -12.50 -11.68 9.45
N PHE A 252 -12.14 -12.69 10.26
CA PHE A 252 -11.35 -13.84 9.81
C PHE A 252 -12.29 -14.97 9.40
N LEU A 253 -12.11 -15.53 8.20
CA LEU A 253 -12.89 -16.62 7.64
C LEU A 253 -11.99 -17.80 7.29
N GLN A 254 -12.30 -18.97 7.83
CA GLN A 254 -11.78 -20.22 7.27
C GLN A 254 -12.52 -20.50 5.95
N LEU A 255 -11.79 -20.53 4.84
CA LEU A 255 -12.31 -20.81 3.51
C LEU A 255 -11.74 -22.12 2.98
N GLN A 256 -12.56 -22.82 2.20
CA GLN A 256 -12.11 -23.88 1.29
C GLN A 256 -11.87 -23.30 -0.10
N GLN A 257 -11.09 -24.01 -0.92
CA GLN A 257 -10.91 -23.62 -2.32
C GLN A 257 -12.28 -23.48 -3.01
N ARG A 258 -12.49 -22.35 -3.71
CA ARG A 258 -13.72 -21.89 -4.36
C ARG A 258 -14.84 -21.38 -3.45
N ASP A 259 -14.65 -21.33 -2.13
CA ASP A 259 -15.58 -20.57 -1.28
C ASP A 259 -15.65 -19.11 -1.76
N GLN A 260 -16.86 -18.57 -1.82
CA GLN A 260 -17.15 -17.24 -2.33
C GLN A 260 -17.36 -16.27 -1.19
N VAL A 261 -16.70 -15.12 -1.25
CA VAL A 261 -16.90 -13.99 -0.33
C VAL A 261 -17.23 -12.74 -1.14
N TYR A 262 -18.31 -12.05 -0.78
CA TYR A 262 -18.74 -10.85 -1.49
C TYR A 262 -19.53 -9.92 -0.58
N VAL A 263 -19.64 -8.66 -1.01
CA VAL A 263 -20.39 -7.63 -0.31
C VAL A 263 -21.69 -7.34 -1.06
N ARG A 264 -22.80 -7.18 -0.32
CA ARG A 264 -24.06 -6.67 -0.85
C ARG A 264 -24.55 -5.50 -0.03
N MET A 265 -25.11 -4.53 -0.73
CA MET A 265 -25.82 -3.41 -0.14
C MET A 265 -27.25 -3.83 0.22
N ALA A 266 -27.77 -3.38 1.36
CA ALA A 266 -29.15 -3.67 1.74
C ALA A 266 -30.16 -2.99 0.79
N ALA A 267 -31.35 -3.56 0.67
CA ALA A 267 -32.41 -2.92 -0.10
C ALA A 267 -32.74 -1.55 0.49
N ASN A 268 -32.88 -0.53 -0.37
CA ASN A 268 -33.17 0.86 0.00
C ASN A 268 -32.07 1.58 0.82
N SER A 269 -30.87 1.00 0.91
CA SER A 269 -29.69 1.66 1.48
C SER A 269 -28.78 2.26 0.40
N HIS A 270 -27.79 3.07 0.79
CA HIS A 270 -26.76 3.58 -0.12
C HIS A 270 -25.40 3.68 0.57
N VAL A 271 -24.36 3.77 -0.26
CA VAL A 271 -23.00 4.16 0.14
C VAL A 271 -22.43 5.02 -0.97
N TRP A 272 -21.44 5.86 -0.66
CA TRP A 272 -20.74 6.65 -1.68
C TRP A 272 -19.80 5.77 -2.50
N GLY A 273 -20.00 5.80 -3.82
CA GLY A 273 -19.23 5.00 -4.79
C GLY A 273 -18.10 5.77 -5.48
N ASN A 274 -18.03 7.09 -5.32
CA ASN A 274 -16.97 7.95 -5.84
C ASN A 274 -15.83 8.13 -4.82
N ASP A 275 -14.69 8.66 -5.29
CA ASP A 275 -13.59 9.20 -4.47
C ASP A 275 -13.02 8.26 -3.38
N TYR A 276 -13.13 6.95 -3.60
CA TYR A 276 -12.49 5.89 -2.80
C TYR A 276 -13.00 5.78 -1.35
N TYR A 277 -14.23 6.21 -1.07
CA TYR A 277 -14.82 6.17 0.27
C TYR A 277 -15.26 4.77 0.72
N THR A 278 -15.66 3.92 -0.22
CA THR A 278 -16.11 2.55 0.07
C THR A 278 -15.05 1.55 -0.39
N THR A 279 -14.63 0.67 0.51
CA THR A 279 -13.61 -0.36 0.23
C THR A 279 -14.03 -1.73 0.72
N PHE A 280 -13.64 -2.75 -0.06
CA PHE A 280 -13.71 -4.16 0.32
C PHE A 280 -12.33 -4.78 0.04
N SER A 281 -11.66 -5.23 1.09
CA SER A 281 -10.29 -5.73 1.04
C SER A 281 -10.17 -7.09 1.71
N GLY A 282 -9.23 -7.93 1.28
CA GLY A 282 -8.92 -9.15 2.00
C GLY A 282 -7.67 -9.87 1.51
N PHE A 283 -7.15 -10.77 2.35
CA PHE A 283 -5.93 -11.54 2.08
C PHE A 283 -5.89 -12.87 2.82
N LEU A 284 -5.07 -13.80 2.34
CA LEU A 284 -4.78 -15.07 2.99
C LEU A 284 -3.76 -14.87 4.11
N VAL A 285 -4.08 -15.36 5.30
CA VAL A 285 -3.26 -15.25 6.51
C VAL A 285 -2.43 -16.51 6.72
N THR A 286 -3.05 -17.68 6.60
CA THR A 286 -2.40 -18.99 6.77
C THR A 286 -3.16 -20.07 6.01
N GLN A 287 -2.44 -21.09 5.52
CA GLN A 287 -2.98 -22.26 4.82
C GLN A 287 -2.96 -23.47 5.73
#